data_AF-A0AAU5JT19-F1
#
_entry.id   AF-A0AAU5JT19-F1
#
_cell.length_a   1.000
_cell.length_b   1.000
_cell.length_c   1.000
_cell.angle_alpha   90.00
_cell.angle_beta   90.00
_cell.angle_gamma   90.00
#
_symmetry.space_group_name_H-M   'P 1'
#
loop_
_entity.id
_entity.type
_entity.pdbx_description
1 polymer ?
#
loop_
_entity_poly.entity_id
_entity_poly.type
_entity_poly.pdbx_seq_one_letter_code
_entity_poly.pdbx_strand_id
1 'polypeptide(L)'
;MEIFEWGPLLRLWSEEWLEARAAEDPEEFQDLDEDLVQNRWLGFAPADPARLAALDERVRGLGIEVPLPPSLRAFLETTDGWRHAGGFVYLLAGAEGIGSYGDPHDLQPLYEEYLDEDPPEEEVLLAGMWGRALQLSLDSDMTDVLLDPGDVGADGEWAVYVRHGWGGERPSRYASFRVFMGDMYKEFYRAALTPASRTP
;
A
#
# COMPACT_ATOMS: atom_id res chain seq x y z
N MET A 1 9.19 13.64 -17.25
CA MET A 1 9.06 12.67 -16.15
C MET A 1 9.00 13.52 -14.89
N GLU A 2 7.78 13.83 -14.46
CA GLU A 2 7.55 14.54 -13.20
C GLU A 2 8.12 13.66 -12.07
N ILE A 3 9.13 14.15 -11.36
CA ILE A 3 9.66 13.48 -10.18
C ILE A 3 8.63 13.75 -9.09
N PHE A 4 7.79 12.77 -8.80
CA PHE A 4 6.91 12.85 -7.64
C PHE A 4 7.78 12.86 -6.37
N GLU A 5 7.73 13.93 -5.60
CA GLU A 5 8.58 14.07 -4.41
C GLU A 5 7.87 13.49 -3.19
N TRP A 6 8.20 12.24 -2.85
CA TRP A 6 7.69 11.58 -1.64
C TRP A 6 8.07 12.30 -0.35
N GLY A 7 9.30 12.82 -0.27
CA GLY A 7 9.86 13.42 0.95
C GLY A 7 8.95 14.48 1.59
N PRO A 8 8.56 15.55 0.86
CA PRO A 8 7.64 16.57 1.39
C PRO A 8 6.29 16.02 1.86
N LEU A 9 5.65 15.15 1.05
CA LEU A 9 4.34 14.58 1.39
C LEU A 9 4.41 13.72 2.65
N LEU A 10 5.38 12.82 2.73
CA LEU A 10 5.52 11.90 3.86
C LEU A 10 5.90 12.62 5.16
N ARG A 11 6.68 13.71 5.08
CA ARG A 11 6.97 14.54 6.26
C ARG A 11 5.72 15.21 6.78
N LEU A 12 4.94 15.83 5.90
CA LEU A 12 3.68 16.46 6.27
C LEU A 12 2.72 15.45 6.90
N TRP A 13 2.55 14.28 6.28
CA TRP A 13 1.72 13.21 6.83
C TRP A 13 2.22 12.76 8.21
N SER A 14 3.54 12.59 8.41
CA SER A 14 4.08 12.20 9.72
C SER A 14 3.77 13.25 10.80
N GLU A 15 3.92 14.54 10.48
CA GLU A 15 3.63 15.63 11.41
C GLU A 15 2.16 15.68 11.79
N GLU A 16 1.27 15.67 10.80
CA GLU A 16 -0.18 15.74 11.03
C GLU A 16 -0.71 14.51 11.78
N TRP A 17 -0.19 13.33 11.48
CA TRP A 17 -0.59 12.10 12.17
C TRP A 17 -0.18 12.13 13.64
N LEU A 18 1.05 12.55 13.95
CA LEU A 18 1.52 12.68 15.32
C LEU A 18 0.71 13.70 16.12
N GLU A 19 0.38 14.82 15.50
CA GLU A 19 -0.45 15.86 16.14
C GLU A 19 -1.87 15.38 16.40
N ALA A 20 -2.51 14.74 15.42
CA ALA A 20 -3.84 14.15 15.58
C ALA A 20 -3.84 13.09 16.69
N ARG A 21 -2.83 12.21 16.71
CA ARG A 21 -2.72 11.13 17.69
C ARG A 21 -2.51 11.64 19.11
N ALA A 22 -1.62 12.63 19.29
CA ALA A 22 -1.40 13.26 20.58
C ALA A 22 -2.65 13.99 21.11
N ALA A 23 -3.52 14.48 20.22
CA ALA A 23 -4.76 15.15 20.59
C ALA A 23 -5.91 14.17 20.89
N GLU A 24 -5.98 13.05 20.18
CA GLU A 24 -7.04 12.06 20.30
C GLU A 24 -6.88 11.18 21.55
N ASP A 25 -5.69 10.62 21.75
CA ASP A 25 -5.39 9.74 22.89
C ASP A 25 -3.97 9.97 23.43
N PRO A 26 -3.82 10.87 24.43
CA PRO A 26 -2.52 11.20 25.01
C PRO A 26 -1.86 10.07 25.79
N GLU A 27 -2.62 9.05 26.23
CA GLU A 27 -2.07 7.91 26.97
C GLU A 27 -1.42 6.94 25.99
N GLU A 28 -2.14 6.54 24.94
CA GLU A 28 -1.61 5.64 23.92
C GLU A 28 -0.51 6.31 23.08
N PHE A 29 -0.49 7.64 22.97
CA PHE A 29 0.62 8.37 22.35
C PHE A 29 1.94 8.22 23.13
N GLN A 30 1.90 8.06 24.46
CA GLN A 30 3.09 7.86 25.29
C GLN A 30 3.69 6.45 25.10
N ASP A 31 2.89 5.49 24.64
CA ASP A 31 3.32 4.12 24.37
C ASP A 31 3.88 3.94 22.94
N LEU A 32 3.87 5.00 22.11
CA LEU A 32 4.49 4.96 20.79
C LEU A 32 6.01 4.82 20.89
N ASP A 33 6.59 4.22 19.84
CA ASP A 33 8.04 4.09 19.68
C ASP A 33 8.74 5.45 19.85
N GLU A 34 9.68 5.53 20.81
CA GLU A 34 10.41 6.75 21.13
C GLU A 34 11.14 7.30 19.90
N ASP A 35 11.70 6.43 19.05
CA ASP A 35 12.42 6.87 17.85
C ASP A 35 11.47 7.51 16.84
N LEU A 36 10.24 7.00 16.72
CA LEU A 36 9.20 7.57 15.85
C LEU A 36 8.79 8.96 16.33
N VAL A 37 8.56 9.12 17.64
CA VAL A 37 8.16 10.39 18.25
C VAL A 37 9.29 11.42 18.17
N GLN A 38 10.53 11.02 18.45
CA GLN A 38 11.70 11.90 18.40
C GLN A 38 12.03 12.37 16.98
N ASN A 39 12.02 11.44 16.01
CA ASN A 39 12.34 11.77 14.62
C ASN A 39 11.16 12.39 13.86
N ARG A 40 9.95 12.37 14.45
CA ARG A 40 8.69 12.79 13.83
C ARG A 40 8.50 12.17 12.44
N TRP A 41 8.78 10.88 12.33
CA TRP A 41 8.82 10.16 11.06
C TRP A 41 8.15 8.79 11.18
N LEU A 42 7.08 8.58 10.41
CA LEU A 42 6.35 7.30 10.39
C LEU A 42 7.06 6.21 9.58
N GLY A 43 7.91 6.63 8.64
CA GLY A 43 8.67 5.75 7.78
C GLY A 43 9.84 5.07 8.48
N PHE A 44 10.72 4.50 7.67
CA PHE A 44 11.95 3.85 8.06
C PHE A 44 13.13 4.53 7.35
N ALA A 45 14.34 4.05 7.61
CA ALA A 45 15.49 4.44 6.80
C ALA A 45 15.23 4.11 5.32
N PRO A 46 15.70 4.92 4.36
CA PRO A 46 15.67 4.59 2.95
C PRO A 46 16.22 3.20 2.62
N ALA A 47 15.63 2.53 1.64
CA ALA A 47 16.19 1.30 1.10
C ALA A 47 17.51 1.62 0.39
N ASP A 48 18.57 0.93 0.79
CA ASP A 48 19.84 1.03 0.08
C ASP A 48 19.78 0.34 -1.29
N PRO A 49 20.73 0.63 -2.20
CA PRO A 49 20.73 0.02 -3.53
C PRO A 49 20.79 -1.51 -3.53
N ALA A 50 21.35 -2.14 -2.49
CA ALA A 50 21.43 -3.59 -2.39
C ALA A 50 20.06 -4.20 -2.06
N ARG A 51 19.28 -3.57 -1.18
CA ARG A 51 17.89 -3.98 -0.90
C ARG A 51 17.00 -3.87 -2.13
N LEU A 52 17.12 -2.78 -2.88
CA LEU A 52 16.35 -2.60 -4.13
C LEU A 52 16.74 -3.63 -5.19
N ALA A 53 18.04 -3.92 -5.34
CA ALA A 53 18.50 -4.97 -6.25
C ALA A 53 17.98 -6.36 -5.84
N ALA A 54 17.98 -6.67 -4.54
CA ALA A 54 17.44 -7.92 -4.02
C ALA A 54 15.92 -8.04 -4.24
N LEU A 55 15.17 -6.93 -4.11
CA LEU A 55 13.76 -6.89 -4.47
C LEU A 55 13.57 -7.16 -5.98
N ASP A 56 14.32 -6.48 -6.85
CA ASP A 56 14.26 -6.70 -8.29
C ASP A 56 14.56 -8.16 -8.67
N GLU A 57 15.59 -8.77 -8.05
CA GLU A 57 15.94 -10.17 -8.26
C GLU A 57 14.82 -11.11 -7.82
N ARG A 58 14.20 -10.85 -6.66
CA ARG A 58 13.09 -11.64 -6.16
C ARG A 58 11.88 -11.56 -7.07
N VAL A 59 11.51 -10.36 -7.51
CA VAL A 59 10.41 -10.12 -8.45
C VAL A 59 10.65 -10.86 -9.77
N ARG A 60 11.86 -10.79 -10.33
CA ARG A 60 12.23 -11.58 -11.52
C ARG A 60 12.19 -13.09 -11.25
N GLY A 61 12.59 -13.52 -10.06
CA GLY A 61 12.49 -14.93 -9.62
C GLY A 61 11.06 -15.47 -9.59
N LEU A 62 10.05 -14.59 -9.49
CA LEU A 62 8.63 -14.91 -9.60
C LEU A 62 8.12 -14.94 -11.06
N GLY A 63 9.00 -14.73 -12.05
CA GLY A 63 8.65 -14.68 -13.48
C GLY A 63 8.10 -13.33 -13.94
N ILE A 64 8.21 -12.28 -13.13
CA ILE A 64 7.78 -10.93 -13.49
C ILE A 64 8.93 -10.24 -14.24
N GLU A 65 8.73 -9.98 -15.54
CA GLU A 65 9.75 -9.36 -16.40
C GLU A 65 9.68 -7.83 -16.43
N VAL A 66 8.52 -7.26 -16.08
CA VAL A 66 8.35 -5.81 -16.01
C VAL A 66 9.11 -5.23 -14.81
N PRO A 67 9.76 -4.06 -14.95
CA PRO A 67 10.47 -3.42 -13.85
C PRO A 67 9.50 -2.90 -12.80
N LEU A 68 9.96 -2.80 -11.55
CA LEU A 68 9.20 -2.20 -10.45
C LEU A 68 8.60 -0.83 -10.85
N PRO A 69 7.39 -0.49 -10.35
CA PRO A 69 6.77 0.80 -10.60
C PRO A 69 7.68 1.96 -10.18
N PRO A 70 7.84 3.01 -11.01
CA PRO A 70 8.68 4.15 -10.68
C PRO A 70 8.31 4.80 -9.34
N SER A 71 7.01 4.95 -9.05
CA SER A 71 6.57 5.55 -7.80
C SER A 71 6.90 4.71 -6.56
N LEU A 72 6.79 3.37 -6.65
CA LEU A 72 7.15 2.47 -5.55
C LEU A 72 8.67 2.47 -5.33
N ARG A 73 9.47 2.47 -6.40
CA ARG A 73 10.93 2.55 -6.27
C ARG A 73 11.35 3.85 -5.58
N ALA A 74 10.85 5.00 -6.05
CA ALA A 74 11.16 6.30 -5.45
C ALA A 74 10.68 6.39 -3.98
N PHE A 75 9.59 5.71 -3.65
CA PHE A 75 9.11 5.60 -2.28
C PHE A 75 10.09 4.81 -1.42
N LEU A 76 10.54 3.63 -1.86
CA LEU A 76 11.52 2.82 -1.13
C LEU A 76 12.87 3.54 -0.97
N GLU A 77 13.28 4.31 -1.97
CA GLU A 77 14.45 5.20 -1.89
C GLU A 77 14.27 6.38 -0.91
N THR A 78 13.03 6.67 -0.50
CA THR A 78 12.72 7.67 0.52
C THR A 78 12.49 7.04 1.90
N THR A 79 11.90 5.85 1.94
CA THR A 79 11.55 5.09 3.16
C THR A 79 11.35 3.61 2.85
N ASP A 80 12.03 2.73 3.57
CA ASP A 80 11.92 1.28 3.37
C ASP A 80 10.72 0.67 4.13
N GLY A 81 9.51 1.11 3.76
CA GLY A 81 8.26 0.76 4.43
C GLY A 81 7.58 1.98 5.07
N TRP A 82 6.37 1.80 5.60
CA TRP A 82 5.59 2.91 6.16
C TRP A 82 4.55 2.47 7.16
N ARG A 83 4.46 3.19 8.29
CA ARG A 83 3.47 2.92 9.35
C ARG A 83 2.22 3.78 9.16
N HIS A 84 1.09 3.27 9.62
CA HIS A 84 -0.21 3.95 9.64
C HIS A 84 -0.59 4.52 8.27
N ALA A 85 -0.60 3.64 7.26
CA ALA A 85 -0.82 4.00 5.86
C ALA A 85 -2.29 4.30 5.52
N GLY A 86 -3.16 4.59 6.51
CA GLY A 86 -4.61 4.74 6.30
C GLY A 86 -5.30 3.42 5.93
N GLY A 87 -6.62 3.45 5.71
CA GLY A 87 -7.38 2.31 5.17
C GLY A 87 -7.26 1.02 5.99
N PHE A 88 -7.08 1.13 7.31
CA PHE A 88 -6.83 0.01 8.23
C PHE A 88 -5.50 -0.74 8.02
N VAL A 89 -4.52 -0.11 7.36
CA VAL A 89 -3.17 -0.65 7.16
C VAL A 89 -2.21 -0.02 8.17
N TYR A 90 -1.71 -0.83 9.10
CA TYR A 90 -0.79 -0.40 10.14
C TYR A 90 0.66 -0.40 9.66
N LEU A 91 1.03 -1.32 8.75
CA LEU A 91 2.38 -1.41 8.19
C LEU A 91 2.35 -1.81 6.71
N LEU A 92 2.90 -0.93 5.87
CA LEU A 92 3.28 -1.23 4.50
C LEU A 92 4.72 -1.75 4.43
N ALA A 93 4.92 -2.75 3.60
CA ALA A 93 6.17 -3.44 3.38
C ALA A 93 7.27 -2.51 2.83
N GLY A 94 8.46 -2.65 3.39
CA GLY A 94 9.70 -2.29 2.71
C GLY A 94 10.10 -3.34 1.68
N ALA A 95 11.23 -3.13 1.02
CA ALA A 95 11.79 -3.97 -0.03
C ALA A 95 11.96 -5.44 0.38
N GLU A 96 12.27 -5.71 1.66
CA GLU A 96 12.36 -7.08 2.17
C GLU A 96 10.99 -7.74 2.39
N GLY A 97 9.94 -6.97 2.68
CA GLY A 97 8.60 -7.50 2.95
C GLY A 97 7.77 -7.77 1.69
N ILE A 98 8.10 -7.13 0.56
CA ILE A 98 7.34 -7.29 -0.69
C ILE A 98 7.59 -8.68 -1.28
N GLY A 99 6.53 -9.48 -1.40
CA GLY A 99 6.58 -10.84 -1.92
C GLY A 99 5.27 -11.25 -2.58
N SER A 100 5.22 -12.46 -3.15
CA SER A 100 3.99 -12.99 -3.75
C SER A 100 2.87 -13.04 -2.71
N TYR A 101 1.67 -12.62 -3.10
CA TYR A 101 0.46 -12.77 -2.29
C TYR A 101 0.13 -14.25 -2.06
N GLY A 102 0.33 -15.08 -3.08
CA GLY A 102 0.11 -16.53 -3.01
C GLY A 102 -1.36 -16.97 -2.98
N ASP A 103 -2.29 -16.04 -3.18
CA ASP A 103 -3.74 -16.27 -3.21
C ASP A 103 -4.26 -17.20 -2.09
N PRO A 104 -4.10 -16.81 -0.80
CA PRO A 104 -4.35 -17.68 0.34
C PRO A 104 -5.83 -18.09 0.52
N HIS A 105 -6.73 -17.49 -0.27
CA HIS A 105 -8.18 -17.71 -0.19
C HIS A 105 -8.76 -18.27 -1.50
N ASP A 106 -7.91 -18.73 -2.42
CA ASP A 106 -8.31 -19.27 -3.72
C ASP A 106 -9.27 -18.32 -4.48
N LEU A 107 -8.97 -17.01 -4.46
CA LEU A 107 -9.79 -15.98 -5.08
C LEU A 107 -9.61 -15.96 -6.60
N GLN A 108 -8.44 -16.30 -7.14
CA GLN A 108 -8.25 -16.41 -8.58
C GLN A 108 -9.26 -17.38 -9.22
N PRO A 109 -9.30 -18.68 -8.83
CA PRO A 109 -10.22 -19.62 -9.46
C PRO A 109 -11.69 -19.25 -9.21
N LEU A 110 -12.00 -18.66 -8.05
CA LEU A 110 -13.34 -18.15 -7.76
C LEU A 110 -13.76 -17.05 -8.73
N TYR A 111 -12.89 -16.07 -8.99
CA TYR A 111 -13.21 -14.97 -9.92
C TYR A 111 -13.22 -15.46 -11.37
N GLU A 112 -12.35 -16.40 -11.75
CA GLU A 112 -12.32 -17.00 -13.08
C GLU A 112 -13.60 -17.78 -13.40
N GLU A 113 -14.22 -18.44 -12.41
CA GLU A 113 -15.51 -19.15 -12.58
C GLU A 113 -16.67 -18.20 -12.94
N TYR A 114 -16.61 -16.94 -12.49
CA TYR A 114 -17.64 -15.94 -12.74
C TYR A 114 -17.45 -15.15 -14.05
N LEU A 115 -16.41 -15.45 -14.84
CA LEU A 115 -16.23 -14.82 -16.15
C LEU A 115 -17.24 -15.39 -17.17
N ASP A 116 -17.92 -14.50 -17.88
CA ASP A 116 -18.78 -14.86 -19.01
C ASP A 116 -17.95 -15.37 -20.22
N GLU A 117 -18.60 -15.78 -21.32
CA GLU A 117 -17.91 -16.27 -22.54
C GLU A 117 -17.04 -15.21 -23.24
N ASP A 118 -17.38 -13.92 -23.09
CA ASP A 118 -16.65 -12.77 -23.65
C ASP A 118 -16.53 -11.67 -22.57
N PRO A 119 -15.72 -11.90 -21.53
CA PRO A 119 -15.63 -11.00 -20.39
C PRO A 119 -14.84 -9.74 -20.78
N PRO A 120 -15.17 -8.58 -20.19
CA PRO A 120 -14.38 -7.38 -20.39
C PRO A 120 -12.95 -7.58 -19.85
N GLU A 121 -11.98 -6.92 -20.47
CA GLU A 121 -10.54 -7.05 -20.13
C GLU A 121 -10.27 -6.75 -18.65
N GLU A 122 -11.00 -5.79 -18.06
CA GLU A 122 -10.89 -5.44 -16.65
C GLU A 122 -11.27 -6.59 -15.70
N GLU A 123 -12.22 -7.44 -16.07
CA GLU A 123 -12.63 -8.58 -15.26
C GLU A 123 -11.64 -9.74 -15.38
N VAL A 124 -11.08 -9.97 -16.58
CA VAL A 124 -9.99 -10.94 -16.79
C VAL A 124 -8.74 -10.52 -16.01
N LEU A 125 -8.40 -9.23 -16.04
CA LEU A 125 -7.29 -8.68 -15.27
C LEU A 125 -7.52 -8.89 -13.78
N LEU A 126 -8.69 -8.50 -13.26
CA LEU A 126 -9.03 -8.67 -11.85
C LEU A 126 -9.00 -10.14 -11.42
N ALA A 127 -9.56 -11.06 -12.22
CA ALA A 127 -9.60 -12.48 -11.88
C ALA A 127 -8.19 -13.07 -11.75
N GLY A 128 -7.30 -12.79 -12.69
CA GLY A 128 -5.92 -13.30 -12.64
C GLY A 128 -5.01 -12.54 -11.66
N MET A 129 -5.43 -11.37 -11.15
CA MET A 129 -4.61 -10.53 -10.26
C MET A 129 -4.22 -11.28 -8.99
N TRP A 130 -5.17 -12.03 -8.40
CA TRP A 130 -4.96 -12.71 -7.12
C TRP A 130 -3.74 -13.66 -7.13
N GLY A 131 -3.52 -14.41 -8.21
CA GLY A 131 -2.40 -15.36 -8.28
C GLY A 131 -1.04 -14.74 -8.65
N ARG A 132 -1.01 -13.52 -9.19
CA ARG A 132 0.22 -12.85 -9.64
C ARG A 132 0.61 -11.63 -8.82
N ALA A 133 -0.29 -11.13 -7.97
CA ALA A 133 -0.06 -9.94 -7.19
C ALA A 133 1.05 -10.11 -6.14
N LEU A 134 1.66 -8.98 -5.79
CA LEU A 134 2.58 -8.85 -4.68
C LEU A 134 1.88 -8.20 -3.49
N GLN A 135 2.10 -8.73 -2.29
CA GLN A 135 1.57 -8.18 -1.04
C GLN A 135 2.37 -6.96 -0.60
N LEU A 136 1.67 -5.86 -0.28
CA LEU A 136 2.24 -4.66 0.33
C LEU A 136 1.84 -4.47 1.80
N SER A 137 0.65 -4.87 2.26
CA SER A 137 0.29 -4.76 3.68
C SER A 137 0.86 -5.92 4.49
N LEU A 138 1.72 -5.61 5.48
CA LEU A 138 2.29 -6.59 6.41
C LEU A 138 1.50 -6.69 7.71
N ASP A 139 0.89 -5.59 8.12
CA ASP A 139 0.01 -5.53 9.29
C ASP A 139 -1.19 -4.63 8.96
N SER A 140 -2.38 -5.17 9.15
CA SER A 140 -3.65 -4.52 8.85
C SER A 140 -4.80 -5.21 9.59
N ASP A 141 -5.89 -4.47 9.81
CA ASP A 141 -7.14 -5.08 10.24
C ASP A 141 -7.81 -5.68 9.01
N MET A 142 -7.45 -6.91 8.62
CA MET A 142 -8.01 -7.68 7.49
C MET A 142 -7.99 -6.98 6.12
N THR A 143 -7.12 -5.99 5.90
CA THR A 143 -6.98 -5.28 4.61
C THR A 143 -5.76 -5.79 3.83
N ASP A 144 -6.01 -6.33 2.63
CA ASP A 144 -4.97 -6.68 1.67
C ASP A 144 -4.71 -5.49 0.74
N VAL A 145 -3.45 -5.06 0.65
CA VAL A 145 -2.97 -4.12 -0.35
C VAL A 145 -2.07 -4.87 -1.31
N LEU A 146 -2.52 -5.00 -2.56
CA LEU A 146 -1.95 -5.87 -3.57
C LEU A 146 -1.45 -5.05 -4.74
N LEU A 147 -0.23 -5.32 -5.21
CA LEU A 147 0.36 -4.69 -6.38
C LEU A 147 0.37 -5.66 -7.56
N ASP A 148 -0.21 -5.27 -8.69
CA ASP A 148 -0.44 -6.18 -9.81
C ASP A 148 0.56 -5.97 -10.97
N PRO A 149 1.57 -6.85 -11.15
CA PRO A 149 2.51 -6.76 -12.28
C PRO A 149 1.90 -7.05 -13.65
N GLY A 150 0.67 -7.57 -13.72
CA GLY A 150 -0.06 -7.81 -14.97
C GLY A 150 -0.94 -6.63 -15.41
N ASP A 151 -1.20 -5.67 -14.53
CA ASP A 151 -1.97 -4.46 -14.84
C ASP A 151 -1.05 -3.23 -14.81
N VAL A 152 -0.33 -3.05 -15.93
CA VAL A 152 0.70 -2.04 -16.09
C VAL A 152 0.19 -0.88 -16.94
N GLY A 153 0.17 0.31 -16.36
CA GLY A 153 -0.18 1.54 -17.06
C GLY A 153 0.89 1.99 -18.06
N ALA A 154 0.52 2.92 -18.96
CA ALA A 154 1.43 3.46 -19.97
C ALA A 154 2.64 4.22 -19.39
N ASP A 155 2.57 4.61 -18.12
CA ASP A 155 3.66 5.25 -17.37
C ASP A 155 4.58 4.24 -16.65
N GLY A 156 4.33 2.93 -16.82
CA GLY A 156 5.08 1.86 -16.16
C GLY A 156 4.67 1.63 -14.71
N GLU A 157 3.62 2.30 -14.23
CA GLU A 157 3.06 2.00 -12.92
C GLU A 157 2.22 0.73 -12.95
N TRP A 158 2.23 0.00 -11.85
CA TRP A 158 1.36 -1.15 -11.66
C TRP A 158 0.14 -0.73 -10.85
N ALA A 159 -1.02 -1.27 -11.17
CA ALA A 159 -2.22 -1.02 -10.39
C ALA A 159 -2.07 -1.56 -8.96
N VAL A 160 -2.69 -0.85 -8.01
CA VAL A 160 -2.85 -1.31 -6.63
C VAL A 160 -4.30 -1.68 -6.40
N TYR A 161 -4.53 -2.86 -5.82
CA TYR A 161 -5.83 -3.34 -5.41
C TYR A 161 -5.92 -3.38 -3.89
N VAL A 162 -7.00 -2.85 -3.33
CA VAL A 162 -7.27 -2.88 -1.89
C VAL A 162 -8.51 -3.72 -1.64
N ARG A 163 -8.37 -4.78 -0.86
CA ARG A 163 -9.46 -5.67 -0.47
C ARG A 163 -9.65 -5.64 1.04
N HIS A 164 -10.89 -5.48 1.49
CA HIS A 164 -11.27 -5.62 2.88
C HIS A 164 -11.87 -7.02 3.11
N GLY A 165 -11.28 -7.82 4.02
CA GLY A 165 -11.72 -9.18 4.30
C GLY A 165 -13.11 -9.29 4.95
N TRP A 166 -13.62 -8.19 5.50
CA TRP A 166 -14.96 -8.11 6.11
C TRP A 166 -16.04 -7.61 5.15
N GLY A 167 -15.67 -7.21 3.94
CA GLY A 167 -16.59 -6.77 2.90
C GLY A 167 -16.81 -7.87 1.86
N GLY A 168 -18.05 -8.08 1.44
CA GLY A 168 -18.35 -8.84 0.22
C GLY A 168 -18.11 -8.04 -1.06
N GLU A 169 -17.46 -6.88 -0.95
CA GLU A 169 -17.23 -5.94 -2.04
C GLU A 169 -16.04 -6.37 -2.90
N ARG A 170 -16.08 -6.01 -4.18
CA ARG A 170 -14.93 -6.16 -5.08
C ARG A 170 -13.78 -5.27 -4.58
N PRO A 171 -12.51 -5.67 -4.78
CA PRO A 171 -11.38 -4.83 -4.39
C PRO A 171 -11.40 -3.49 -5.13
N SER A 172 -11.02 -2.44 -4.42
CA SER A 172 -10.86 -1.10 -5.00
C SER A 172 -9.56 -1.03 -5.79
N ARG A 173 -9.63 -0.58 -7.04
CA ARG A 173 -8.47 -0.44 -7.93
C ARG A 173 -7.97 1.00 -7.98
N TYR A 174 -6.67 1.17 -7.77
CA TYR A 174 -5.92 2.40 -7.96
C TYR A 174 -4.96 2.24 -9.14
N ALA A 175 -4.84 3.26 -9.99
CA ALA A 175 -4.02 3.18 -11.19
C ALA A 175 -2.50 3.08 -10.92
N SER A 176 -2.04 3.38 -9.70
CA SER A 176 -0.62 3.34 -9.32
C SER A 176 -0.46 3.41 -7.80
N PHE A 177 0.72 3.02 -7.30
CA PHE A 177 1.08 3.16 -5.88
C PHE A 177 1.03 4.61 -5.39
N ARG A 178 1.47 5.59 -6.21
CA ARG A 178 1.32 7.03 -5.88
C ARG A 178 -0.14 7.46 -5.69
N VAL A 179 -1.06 6.98 -6.51
CA VAL A 179 -2.48 7.35 -6.42
C VAL A 179 -3.09 6.76 -5.15
N PHE A 180 -2.78 5.49 -4.86
CA PHE A 180 -3.17 4.83 -3.62
C PHE A 180 -2.72 5.62 -2.39
N MET A 181 -1.41 5.90 -2.26
CA MET A 181 -0.87 6.64 -1.12
C MET A 181 -1.47 8.05 -0.98
N GLY A 182 -1.69 8.74 -2.10
CA GLY A 182 -2.30 10.06 -2.10
C GLY A 182 -3.75 10.03 -1.60
N ASP A 183 -4.51 8.98 -1.90
CA ASP A 183 -5.88 8.83 -1.40
C ASP A 183 -5.92 8.38 0.06
N MET A 184 -4.99 7.52 0.49
CA MET A 184 -4.84 7.16 1.91
C MET A 184 -4.51 8.37 2.80
N TYR A 185 -3.63 9.25 2.32
CA TYR A 185 -3.34 10.50 3.02
C TYR A 185 -4.60 11.38 3.15
N LYS A 186 -5.39 11.51 2.08
CA LYS A 186 -6.66 12.27 2.13
C LYS A 186 -7.68 11.61 3.07
N GLU A 187 -7.73 10.29 3.12
CA GLU A 187 -8.63 9.56 4.02
C GLU A 187 -8.26 9.82 5.47
N PHE A 188 -6.98 9.67 5.83
CA PHE A 188 -6.45 10.05 7.14
C PHE A 188 -6.84 11.49 7.49
N TYR A 189 -6.61 12.44 6.57
CA TYR A 189 -6.91 13.85 6.79
C TYR A 189 -8.41 14.10 7.02
N ARG A 190 -9.30 13.40 6.30
CA ARG A 190 -10.76 13.49 6.51
C ARG A 190 -11.19 12.90 7.85
N ALA A 191 -10.61 11.77 8.26
CA ALA A 191 -10.88 11.17 9.56
C ALA A 191 -10.43 12.08 10.70
N ALA A 192 -9.22 12.63 10.61
CA ALA A 192 -8.66 13.55 11.61
C ALA A 192 -9.46 14.86 11.75
N LEU A 193 -10.10 15.33 10.67
CA LEU A 193 -10.97 16.52 10.69
C LEU A 193 -12.41 16.25 11.11
N THR A 194 -12.81 15.00 11.29
CA THR A 194 -14.14 14.66 11.78
C THR A 194 -14.06 14.50 13.29
N PRO A 195 -14.42 15.50 14.10
CA PRO A 195 -14.45 15.30 15.55
C PRO A 195 -15.44 14.17 15.81
N ALA A 196 -14.96 13.11 16.45
CA ALA A 196 -15.81 12.03 16.92
C ALA A 196 -17.05 12.66 17.55
N SER A 197 -18.21 12.49 16.92
CA SER A 197 -19.48 12.86 17.52
C SER A 197 -19.61 11.99 18.77
N ARG A 198 -19.12 12.55 19.89
CA ARG A 198 -19.34 12.07 21.25
C ARG A 198 -20.84 11.92 21.38
N THR A 199 -21.31 10.70 21.22
CA THR A 199 -22.70 10.35 21.47
C THR A 199 -22.81 10.23 22.99
N PRO A 200 -23.76 10.94 23.63
CA PRO A 200 -23.85 11.06 25.08
C PRO A 200 -24.20 9.75 25.79
#